data_AF-A0A660UWD3-F1
#
_entry.id   AF-A0A660UWD3-F1
#
_cell.length_a   1.000
_cell.length_b   1.000
_cell.length_c   1.000
_cell.angle_alpha   90.00
_cell.angle_beta   90.00
_cell.angle_gamma   90.00
#
_symmetry.space_group_name_H-M   'P 1'
#
loop_
_entity.id
_entity.type
_entity.pdbx_description
1 polymer ?
#
loop_
_entity_poly.entity_id
_entity_poly.type
_entity_poly.pdbx_seq_one_letter_code
_entity_poly.pdbx_strand_id
1 'polypeptide(L)'
;MRRNFATPENKDGRSKSGKRITAFTAIKQDYGFQIKVAGCVCLRAAQNGAKNVIGIVELDDQVVPVLDARKNPSPADISDLSCIVLFENVVGQTTIVTGRLYESACQVFDLIVECMDEPETHQHLYAISEHHHVCKAAE
;
A
#
# COMPACT_ATOMS: atom_id res chain seq x y z
N MET A 1 27.23 -29.87 31.50
CA MET A 1 26.27 -30.33 30.48
C MET A 1 25.97 -29.17 29.54
N ARG A 2 26.48 -29.20 28.29
CA ARG A 2 26.21 -28.18 27.26
C ARG A 2 25.03 -28.69 26.42
N ARG A 3 23.91 -27.96 26.40
CA ARG A 3 22.80 -28.26 25.47
C ARG A 3 23.08 -27.56 24.15
N ASN A 4 23.40 -28.33 23.13
CA ASN A 4 23.43 -27.86 21.75
C ASN A 4 21.98 -27.67 21.29
N PHE A 5 21.57 -26.43 21.06
CA PHE A 5 20.34 -26.14 20.31
C PHE A 5 20.65 -26.36 18.83
N ALA A 6 20.34 -27.57 18.34
CA ALA A 6 20.34 -27.84 16.90
C ALA A 6 19.11 -27.16 16.30
N THR A 7 19.35 -26.12 15.50
CA THR A 7 18.34 -25.52 14.62
C THR A 7 17.96 -26.55 13.56
N PRO A 8 16.68 -26.84 13.29
CA PRO A 8 16.34 -27.69 12.16
C PRO A 8 16.56 -26.89 10.89
N GLU A 9 17.57 -27.28 10.10
CA GLU A 9 17.70 -26.87 8.71
C GLU A 9 16.49 -27.41 7.94
N ASN A 10 15.45 -26.59 7.80
CA ASN A 10 14.32 -26.93 6.95
C ASN A 10 14.70 -26.70 5.48
N LYS A 11 15.35 -27.71 4.88
CA LYS A 11 15.49 -27.86 3.43
C LYS A 11 14.26 -28.60 2.88
N ASP A 12 13.17 -27.88 2.72
CA ASP A 12 12.05 -28.25 1.84
C ASP A 12 11.64 -26.95 1.11
N GLY A 13 11.85 -26.83 -0.18
CA GLY A 13 10.88 -27.34 -1.14
C GLY A 13 9.99 -26.19 -1.62
N ARG A 14 10.26 -25.72 -2.85
CA ARG A 14 9.42 -24.83 -3.70
C ARG A 14 8.12 -24.33 -3.05
N SER A 15 8.14 -23.15 -2.45
CA SER A 15 6.89 -22.50 -2.05
C SER A 15 6.56 -21.35 -2.99
N LYS A 16 5.52 -21.55 -3.81
CA LYS A 16 4.75 -20.50 -4.50
C LYS A 16 4.00 -19.60 -3.47
N SER A 17 4.56 -19.43 -2.27
CA SER A 17 3.97 -18.68 -1.16
C SER A 17 4.55 -17.27 -1.18
N GLY A 18 3.68 -16.28 -1.29
CA GLY A 18 4.08 -14.87 -1.17
C GLY A 18 4.84 -14.60 0.13
N LYS A 19 5.63 -13.53 0.16
CA LYS A 19 6.28 -13.06 1.39
C LYS A 19 5.19 -12.66 2.40
N ARG A 20 5.34 -13.10 3.66
CA ARG A 20 4.47 -12.66 4.76
C ARG A 20 4.93 -11.28 5.22
N ILE A 21 4.01 -10.33 5.23
CA ILE A 21 4.28 -8.94 5.54
C ILE A 21 3.27 -8.49 6.58
N THR A 22 3.72 -7.71 7.57
CA THR A 22 2.82 -7.11 8.55
C THR A 22 1.97 -6.04 7.87
N ALA A 23 0.65 -6.17 8.04
CA ALA A 23 -0.33 -5.22 7.55
C ALA A 23 -0.85 -4.35 8.71
N PHE A 24 -1.03 -3.08 8.40
CA PHE A 24 -1.71 -2.10 9.23
C PHE A 24 -2.95 -1.60 8.48
N THR A 25 -3.99 -1.21 9.21
CA THR A 25 -5.10 -0.42 8.66
C THR A 25 -4.93 1.03 9.05
N ALA A 26 -5.23 1.93 8.12
CA ALA A 26 -5.26 3.36 8.32
C ALA A 26 -6.67 3.89 8.05
N ILE A 27 -7.32 4.37 9.12
CA ILE A 27 -8.65 4.97 9.05
C ILE A 27 -8.49 6.48 9.20
N LYS A 28 -8.94 7.25 8.21
CA LYS A 28 -8.92 8.71 8.29
C LYS A 28 -9.83 9.20 9.43
N GLN A 29 -9.35 10.18 10.17
CA GLN A 29 -10.02 10.91 11.25
C GLN A 29 -9.88 12.41 10.98
N ASP A 30 -10.61 13.24 11.72
CA ASP A 30 -10.65 14.71 11.54
C ASP A 30 -9.27 15.37 11.59
N TYR A 31 -8.32 14.78 12.33
CA TYR A 31 -6.97 15.32 12.54
C TYR A 31 -5.85 14.34 12.17
N GLY A 32 -6.10 13.38 11.28
CA GLY A 32 -5.06 12.45 10.81
C GLY A 32 -5.55 11.03 10.57
N PHE A 33 -4.72 10.04 10.91
CA PHE A 33 -5.04 8.62 10.72
C PHE A 33 -4.99 7.84 12.04
N GLN A 34 -6.02 7.04 12.28
CA GLN A 34 -5.95 5.97 13.27
C GLN A 34 -5.30 4.74 12.62
N ILE A 35 -4.11 4.38 13.08
CA ILE A 35 -3.40 3.17 12.63
C ILE A 35 -3.65 2.00 13.59
N LYS A 36 -3.99 0.83 13.05
CA LYS A 36 -4.13 -0.41 13.82
C LYS A 36 -3.40 -1.56 13.14
N VAL A 37 -2.92 -2.52 13.92
CA VAL A 37 -2.36 -3.76 13.38
C VAL A 37 -3.52 -4.60 12.81
N ALA A 38 -3.43 -4.94 11.53
CA ALA A 38 -4.41 -5.79 10.85
C ALA A 38 -4.00 -7.27 10.87
N GLY A 39 -2.70 -7.56 10.98
CA GLY A 39 -2.15 -8.91 11.07
C GLY A 39 -1.00 -9.14 10.09
N CYS A 40 -0.73 -10.39 9.76
CA CYS A 40 0.30 -10.76 8.78
C CYS A 40 -0.35 -11.30 7.51
N VAL A 41 -0.14 -10.64 6.39
CA VAL A 41 -0.73 -10.96 5.08
C VAL A 41 0.32 -11.50 4.12
N CYS A 42 -0.13 -12.24 3.10
CA CYS A 42 0.75 -12.73 2.04
C CYS A 42 0.67 -11.79 0.83
N LEU A 43 1.78 -11.13 0.49
CA LEU A 43 1.86 -10.34 -0.73
C LEU A 43 2.13 -11.26 -1.93
N ARG A 44 1.20 -11.29 -2.89
CA ARG A 44 1.29 -12.09 -4.12
C ARG A 44 1.54 -11.20 -5.32
N ALA A 45 2.26 -11.69 -6.31
CA ALA A 45 2.43 -10.96 -7.57
C ALA A 45 1.08 -10.80 -8.28
N ALA A 46 0.80 -9.59 -8.80
CA ALA A 46 -0.39 -9.33 -9.60
C ALA A 46 -0.21 -9.93 -11.00
N GLN A 47 -1.22 -10.67 -11.50
CA GLN A 47 -1.13 -11.34 -12.81
C GLN A 47 -1.17 -10.35 -14.00
N ASN A 48 -1.85 -9.21 -13.84
CA ASN A 48 -2.00 -8.15 -14.85
C ASN A 48 -1.52 -6.82 -14.27
N GLY A 49 -0.21 -6.71 -14.00
CA GLY A 49 0.39 -5.58 -13.29
C GLY A 49 0.09 -4.22 -13.94
N ALA A 50 -0.91 -3.51 -13.42
CA ALA A 50 -1.11 -2.10 -13.71
C ALA A 50 0.13 -1.33 -13.26
N LYS A 51 0.45 -0.23 -13.96
CA LYS A 51 1.60 0.62 -13.63
C LYS A 51 1.52 1.02 -12.15
N ASN A 52 2.59 0.72 -11.39
CA ASN A 52 2.75 0.96 -9.94
C ASN A 52 2.12 -0.07 -8.99
N VAL A 53 1.42 -1.10 -9.48
CA VAL A 53 0.93 -2.20 -8.63
C VAL A 53 2.01 -3.27 -8.53
N ILE A 54 2.55 -3.46 -7.32
CA ILE A 54 3.59 -4.47 -7.06
C ILE A 54 3.00 -5.84 -6.75
N GLY A 55 1.74 -5.89 -6.36
CA GLY A 55 1.10 -7.13 -5.98
C GLY A 55 -0.32 -6.94 -5.47
N ILE A 56 -0.85 -8.03 -4.94
CA ILE A 56 -2.15 -8.10 -4.31
C ILE A 56 -2.03 -8.76 -2.94
N VAL A 57 -2.91 -8.36 -2.04
CA VAL A 57 -3.14 -9.00 -0.76
C VAL A 57 -4.58 -9.49 -0.75
N GLU A 58 -4.78 -10.75 -0.38
CA GLU A 58 -6.11 -11.32 -0.15
C GLU A 58 -6.47 -11.10 1.32
N LEU A 59 -7.57 -10.37 1.56
CA LEU A 59 -8.27 -10.29 2.83
C LEU A 59 -9.56 -11.13 2.73
N ASP A 60 -10.19 -11.44 3.87
CA ASP A 60 -11.34 -12.37 3.92
C ASP A 60 -12.47 -12.01 2.93
N ASP A 61 -12.76 -10.72 2.76
CA ASP A 61 -13.89 -10.26 1.94
C ASP A 61 -13.47 -9.56 0.63
N GLN A 62 -12.17 -9.38 0.36
CA GLN A 62 -11.71 -8.62 -0.79
C GLN A 62 -10.24 -8.86 -1.18
N VAL A 63 -9.94 -8.63 -2.46
CA VAL A 63 -8.56 -8.58 -2.99
C VAL A 63 -8.11 -7.13 -3.05
N VAL A 64 -7.07 -6.79 -2.31
CA VAL A 64 -6.54 -5.44 -2.20
C VAL A 64 -5.30 -5.29 -3.09
N PRO A 65 -5.29 -4.36 -4.06
CA PRO A 65 -4.08 -4.05 -4.81
C PRO A 65 -3.07 -3.30 -3.92
N VAL A 66 -1.80 -3.67 -4.03
CA VAL A 66 -0.70 -3.06 -3.29
C VAL A 66 0.17 -2.24 -4.23
N LEU A 67 0.32 -0.96 -3.91
CA LEU A 67 1.16 0.01 -4.60
C LEU A 67 2.53 0.12 -3.91
N ASP A 68 3.58 0.42 -4.68
CA ASP A 68 4.89 0.75 -4.10
C ASP A 68 4.89 2.21 -3.61
N ALA A 69 5.00 2.43 -2.30
CA ALA A 69 5.13 3.77 -1.72
C ALA A 69 6.57 4.10 -1.31
N ARG A 70 7.53 3.21 -1.60
CA ARG A 70 8.94 3.42 -1.28
C ARG A 70 9.53 4.49 -2.19
N LYS A 71 10.44 5.31 -1.65
CA LYS A 71 11.12 6.38 -2.42
C LYS A 71 11.94 5.82 -3.58
N ASN A 72 12.53 4.63 -3.42
CA ASN A 72 13.31 3.93 -4.43
C ASN A 72 12.73 2.54 -4.69
N PRO A 73 11.75 2.40 -5.59
CA PRO A 73 11.06 1.13 -5.82
C PRO A 73 11.99 0.10 -6.48
N SER A 74 12.41 -0.90 -5.72
CA SER A 74 13.16 -2.06 -6.19
C SER A 74 12.40 -3.35 -5.85
N PRO A 75 11.97 -4.16 -6.85
CA PRO A 75 11.20 -5.39 -6.61
C PRO A 75 11.95 -6.45 -5.77
N ALA A 76 13.28 -6.38 -5.72
CA ALA A 76 14.11 -7.35 -4.99
C ALA A 76 14.08 -7.15 -3.46
N ASP A 77 13.69 -5.96 -2.99
CA ASP A 77 14.08 -5.47 -1.66
C ASP A 77 12.95 -5.44 -0.62
N ILE A 78 11.96 -6.34 -0.72
CA ILE A 78 10.99 -6.51 0.38
C ILE A 78 11.70 -7.21 1.53
N SER A 79 12.06 -6.43 2.54
CA SER A 79 12.73 -6.86 3.78
C SER A 79 11.73 -7.37 4.82
N ASP A 80 12.23 -8.02 5.87
CA ASP A 80 11.39 -8.44 7.02
C ASP A 80 10.83 -7.24 7.83
N LEU A 81 11.40 -6.05 7.63
CA LEU A 81 10.92 -4.80 8.23
C LEU A 81 9.84 -4.13 7.40
N SER A 82 9.67 -4.55 6.14
CA SER A 82 8.68 -3.98 5.24
C SER A 82 7.28 -4.18 5.80
N CYS A 83 6.40 -3.23 5.55
CA CYS A 83 5.02 -3.32 6.00
C CYS A 83 4.06 -2.77 4.95
N ILE A 84 2.81 -3.21 5.02
CA ILE A 84 1.74 -2.73 4.16
C ILE A 84 0.78 -1.92 5.01
N VAL A 85 0.40 -0.74 4.54
CA VAL A 85 -0.70 0.03 5.13
C VAL A 85 -1.89 -0.01 4.19
N LEU A 86 -3.02 -0.46 4.71
CA LEU A 86 -4.31 -0.54 4.03
C LEU A 86 -5.08 0.75 4.28
N PHE A 87 -5.44 1.45 3.21
CA PHE A 87 -6.19 2.70 3.24
C PHE A 87 -7.59 2.48 2.70
N GLU A 88 -8.57 2.89 3.48
CA GLU A 88 -9.96 3.03 3.02
C GLU A 88 -10.11 4.38 2.31
N ASN A 89 -10.50 4.32 1.04
CA ASN A 89 -10.75 5.50 0.22
C ASN A 89 -12.22 5.51 -0.19
N VAL A 90 -12.94 6.56 0.18
CA VAL A 90 -14.34 6.73 -0.23
C VAL A 90 -14.38 7.48 -1.55
N VAL A 91 -14.89 6.83 -2.59
CA VAL A 91 -15.08 7.40 -3.93
C VAL A 91 -16.58 7.40 -4.24
N GLY A 92 -17.21 8.57 -4.11
CA GLY A 92 -18.66 8.71 -4.21
C GLY A 92 -19.37 7.93 -3.10
N GLN A 93 -20.11 6.89 -3.47
CA GLN A 93 -20.78 5.98 -2.53
C GLN A 93 -20.03 4.66 -2.31
N THR A 94 -18.86 4.48 -2.93
CA THR A 94 -18.09 3.23 -2.88
C THR A 94 -16.86 3.40 -1.99
N THR A 95 -16.64 2.47 -1.08
CA THR A 95 -15.38 2.37 -0.33
C THR A 95 -14.44 1.42 -1.06
N ILE A 96 -13.25 1.90 -1.40
CA ILE A 96 -12.19 1.12 -2.05
C ILE A 96 -11.03 1.00 -1.08
N VAL A 97 -10.56 -0.22 -0.85
CA VAL A 97 -9.36 -0.46 -0.04
C VAL A 97 -8.16 -0.59 -0.95
N THR A 98 -7.10 0.15 -0.64
CA THR A 98 -5.82 0.08 -1.34
C THR A 98 -4.68 -0.15 -0.36
N GLY A 99 -3.70 -0.96 -0.74
CA GLY A 99 -2.50 -1.20 0.05
C GLY A 99 -1.34 -0.34 -0.46
N ARG A 100 -0.48 0.12 0.46
CA ARG A 100 0.80 0.73 0.11
C ARG A 100 1.93 0.02 0.86
N LEU A 101 2.97 -0.37 0.15
CA LEU A 101 4.16 -0.97 0.72
C LEU A 101 5.16 0.10 1.14
N TYR A 102 5.62 -0.01 2.39
CA TYR A 102 6.66 0.83 3.00
C TYR A 102 7.86 -0.04 3.39
N GLU A 103 9.04 0.57 3.44
CA GLU A 103 10.27 -0.13 3.83
C GLU A 103 10.30 -0.48 5.32
N SER A 104 9.61 0.32 6.14
CA SER A 104 9.50 0.11 7.59
C SER A 104 8.28 0.82 8.16
N ALA A 105 7.88 0.44 9.38
CA ALA A 105 6.85 1.13 10.14
C ALA A 105 7.20 2.62 10.41
N CYS A 106 8.48 2.99 10.44
CA CYS A 106 8.91 4.39 10.60
C CYS A 106 8.37 5.30 9.50
N GLN A 107 8.38 4.84 8.24
CA GLN A 107 7.84 5.61 7.11
C GLN A 107 6.32 5.78 7.19
N VAL A 108 5.63 4.88 7.89
CA VAL A 108 4.19 5.02 8.15
C VAL A 108 3.95 6.17 9.12
N PHE A 109 4.80 6.34 10.14
CA PHE A 109 4.70 7.47 11.05
C PHE A 109 4.98 8.80 10.36
N ASP A 110 5.98 8.87 9.48
CA ASP A 110 6.26 10.07 8.69
C ASP A 110 5.03 10.51 7.88
N LEU A 111 4.33 9.57 7.24
CA LEU A 111 3.08 9.84 6.52
C LEU A 111 1.98 10.41 7.43
N ILE A 112 1.81 9.83 8.63
CA ILE A 112 0.79 10.31 9.58
C ILE A 112 1.08 11.77 9.92
N VAL A 113 2.34 12.11 10.21
CA VAL A 113 2.76 13.47 10.54
C VAL A 113 2.48 14.42 9.38
N GLU A 114 2.90 14.07 8.15
CA GLU A 114 2.61 14.87 6.95
C GLU A 114 1.11 15.14 6.77
N CYS A 115 0.27 14.15 7.06
CA CYS A 115 -1.18 14.27 6.93
C CYS A 115 -1.85 15.01 8.10
N MET A 116 -1.16 15.22 9.22
CA MET A 116 -1.65 16.04 10.33
C MET A 116 -1.45 17.54 10.07
N ASP A 117 -0.44 17.89 9.27
CA ASP A 117 -0.06 19.28 9.00
C ASP A 117 -0.82 19.91 7.82
N GLU A 118 -1.59 19.12 7.04
CA GLU A 118 -2.41 19.65 5.95
C GLU A 118 -3.80 20.09 6.46
N PRO A 119 -4.13 21.40 6.44
CA PRO A 119 -5.50 21.84 6.67
C PRO A 119 -6.39 21.29 5.55
N GLU A 120 -7.61 20.84 5.90
CA GLU A 120 -8.57 20.27 4.95
C GLU A 120 -8.82 21.22 3.76
N THR A 121 -8.09 21.01 2.66
CA THR A 121 -8.50 21.54 1.36
C THR A 121 -9.59 20.63 0.82
N HIS A 122 -10.82 20.84 1.31
CA HIS A 122 -11.99 20.54 0.51
C HIS A 122 -11.81 21.24 -0.82
N GLN A 123 -11.82 20.48 -1.92
CA GLN A 123 -11.56 20.89 -3.31
C GLN A 123 -10.09 20.82 -3.72
N HIS A 124 -9.67 19.66 -4.21
CA HIS A 124 -9.12 19.47 -5.56
C HIS A 124 -9.11 17.94 -5.75
N LEU A 125 -9.91 17.38 -6.66
CA LEU A 125 -9.45 17.05 -8.01
C LEU A 125 -10.65 16.60 -8.85
N TYR A 126 -11.21 17.50 -9.67
CA TYR A 126 -11.59 17.24 -11.06
C TYR A 126 -11.64 18.60 -11.78
N ALA A 127 -10.48 19.19 -12.05
CA ALA A 127 -10.38 20.09 -13.20
C ALA A 127 -10.11 19.19 -14.41
N ILE A 128 -11.19 18.75 -15.06
CA ILE A 128 -11.13 18.23 -16.42
C ILE A 128 -10.48 19.35 -17.24
N SER A 129 -9.34 19.08 -17.86
CA SER A 129 -8.72 19.99 -18.82
C SER A 129 -9.64 20.09 -20.05
N GLU A 130 -10.64 20.95 -19.99
CA GLU A 130 -11.31 21.45 -21.19
C GLU A 130 -10.40 22.47 -21.86
N HIS A 131 -9.33 21.99 -22.50
CA HIS A 131 -8.74 22.75 -23.58
C HIS A 131 -9.74 22.77 -24.74
N HIS A 132 -10.56 23.80 -24.72
CA HIS A 132 -11.31 24.33 -25.86
C HIS A 132 -10.36 24.44 -27.06
N HIS A 133 -10.42 23.49 -27.99
CA HIS A 133 -10.00 23.73 -29.36
C HIS A 133 -11.07 24.62 -30.02
N VAL A 134 -10.93 25.94 -29.85
CA VAL A 134 -11.65 26.91 -30.67
C VAL A 134 -11.08 26.83 -32.07
N CYS A 135 -11.86 26.28 -32.99
CA CYS A 135 -11.71 26.47 -34.43
C CYS A 135 -11.68 27.96 -34.74
N LYS A 136 -10.55 28.47 -35.25
CA LYS A 136 -10.57 29.71 -36.03
C LYS A 136 -10.85 29.37 -37.48
N ALA A 137 -12.05 29.69 -37.93
CA ALA A 137 -12.34 29.88 -39.34
C ALA A 137 -11.47 31.02 -39.88
N ALA A 138 -10.90 30.81 -41.06
CA ALA A 138 -10.22 31.84 -41.83
C ALA A 138 -11.27 32.61 -42.63
N GLU A 139 -11.25 33.95 -42.49
CA GLU A 139 -11.74 34.91 -43.46
C GLU A 139 -10.61 35.88 -43.79
#